data_AF-A0AB39VCW7-F1
#
_entry.id   AF-A0AB39VCW7-F1
#
_cell.length_a   1.000
_cell.length_b   1.000
_cell.length_c   1.000
_cell.angle_alpha   90.00
_cell.angle_beta   90.00
_cell.angle_gamma   90.00
#
_symmetry.space_group_name_H-M   'P 1'
#
loop_
_entity.id
_entity.type
_entity.pdbx_description
1 polymer ?
#
loop_
_entity_poly.entity_id
_entity_poly.type
_entity_poly.pdbx_seq_one_letter_code
_entity_poly.pdbx_strand_id
1 'polypeptide(L)' 'MKDMPWNHPYLDLYRQKNIIICIGQGAWEGELLPSNRELDRILCEKQVPAWFDYWGFDVAHDWPWWRIQIRYFMEHIL' A
#
# COMPACT_ATOMS: atom_id res chain seq x y z
N MET A 1 13.06 -0.84 3.93
CA MET A 1 12.82 0.54 3.48
C MET A 1 13.25 1.58 4.51
N LYS A 2 12.89 1.42 5.79
CA LYS A 2 13.29 2.31 6.89
C LYS A 2 14.80 2.65 6.89
N ASP A 3 15.63 1.62 6.88
CA ASP A 3 17.10 1.78 6.94
C ASP A 3 17.77 1.86 5.56
N MET A 4 16.99 2.01 4.49
CA MET A 4 17.53 2.12 3.14
C MET A 4 18.22 3.49 2.97
N PRO A 5 19.51 3.53 2.59
CA PRO A 5 20.22 4.77 2.31
C PRO A 5 19.55 5.59 1.21
N TRP A 6 19.71 6.92 1.24
CA TRP A 6 19.12 7.82 0.25
C TRP A 6 19.63 7.62 -1.18
N ASN A 7 20.86 7.13 -1.32
CA ASN A 7 21.51 6.81 -2.59
C ASN A 7 21.35 5.34 -3.00
N HIS A 8 20.45 4.60 -2.35
CA HIS A 8 20.24 3.20 -2.70
C HIS A 8 19.60 3.09 -4.09
N PRO A 9 20.16 2.30 -5.03
CA PRO A 9 19.72 2.29 -6.44
C PRO A 9 18.24 1.90 -6.63
N TYR A 10 17.68 1.10 -5.71
CA TYR A 10 16.25 0.76 -5.74
C TYR A 10 15.30 1.91 -5.42
N LEU A 11 15.72 2.97 -4.71
CA LEU A 11 14.82 4.10 -4.44
C LEU A 11 14.42 4.81 -5.74
N ASP A 12 15.37 5.02 -6.65
CA ASP A 12 15.07 5.64 -7.95
C ASP A 12 14.19 4.74 -8.81
N LEU A 13 14.37 3.42 -8.73
CA LEU A 13 13.48 2.48 -9.38
C LEU A 13 12.06 2.58 -8.81
N TYR A 14 11.87 2.60 -7.50
CA TYR A 14 10.54 2.71 -6.88
C TYR A 14 9.85 4.02 -7.21
N ARG A 15 10.60 5.14 -7.24
CA ARG A 15 10.09 6.46 -7.64
C ARG A 15 9.51 6.50 -9.05
N GLN A 16 9.95 5.58 -9.92
CA GLN A 16 9.50 5.47 -11.30
C GLN A 16 8.39 4.43 -11.51
N LYS A 17 7.91 3.76 -10.45
CA LYS A 17 6.83 2.76 -10.54
C LYS A 17 5.51 3.32 -10.04
N ASN A 18 4.43 2.80 -10.60
CA ASN A 18 3.10 2.96 -10.06
C ASN A 18 2.92 1.93 -8.93
N ILE A 19 3.05 2.39 -7.68
CA ILE A 19 2.90 1.55 -6.50
C ILE A 19 1.52 1.82 -5.89
N ILE A 20 0.74 0.77 -5.72
CA ILE A 20 -0.56 0.81 -5.06
C ILE A 20 -0.52 -0.19 -3.91
N ILE A 21 -0.89 0.25 -2.72
CA ILE A 21 -0.99 -0.57 -1.52
C ILE A 21 -2.38 -0.34 -0.94
N CYS A 22 -3.16 -1.40 -0.79
CA CYS A 22 -4.50 -1.34 -0.26
C CYS A 22 -4.66 -2.27 0.95
N ILE A 23 -5.48 -1.86 1.91
CA ILE A 23 -5.80 -2.69 3.07
C ILE A 23 -7.23 -2.40 3.55
N GLY A 24 -7.94 -3.45 3.99
CA GLY A 24 -9.20 -3.29 4.72
C GLY A 24 -8.97 -2.79 6.15
N GLN A 25 -10.03 -2.34 6.82
CA GLN A 25 -9.99 -1.98 8.25
C GLN A 25 -10.94 -2.84 9.10
N GLY A 26 -11.53 -3.87 8.49
CA GLY A 26 -12.46 -4.78 9.13
C GLY A 26 -11.78 -6.00 9.75
N ALA A 27 -12.51 -7.11 9.77
CA ALA A 27 -12.09 -8.32 10.48
C ALA A 27 -10.71 -8.81 10.00
N TRP A 28 -9.87 -9.16 10.99
CA TRP A 28 -8.55 -9.78 10.80
C TRP A 28 -7.45 -8.87 10.18
N GLU A 29 -7.71 -7.58 9.97
CA GLU A 29 -6.71 -6.60 9.48
C GLU A 29 -6.00 -5.83 10.61
N GLY A 30 -6.53 -5.90 11.84
CA GLY A 30 -6.12 -5.03 12.96
C GLY A 30 -4.61 -5.02 13.24
N GLU A 31 -3.95 -6.18 13.20
CA GLU A 31 -2.51 -6.30 13.45
C GLU A 31 -1.64 -5.82 12.27
N LEU A 32 -2.22 -5.78 11.06
CA LEU A 32 -1.52 -5.38 9.83
C LEU A 32 -1.60 -3.87 9.57
N LEU A 33 -2.61 -3.19 10.11
CA LEU A 33 -2.82 -1.75 9.94
C LEU A 33 -1.64 -0.89 10.42
N PRO A 34 -1.04 -1.10 11.62
CA PRO A 34 0.10 -0.30 12.04
C PRO A 34 1.29 -0.41 11.09
N SER A 35 1.57 -1.61 10.59
CA SER A 35 2.67 -1.87 9.66
C SER A 35 2.43 -1.22 8.30
N ASN A 36 1.19 -1.23 7.80
CA ASN A 36 0.84 -0.54 6.56
C ASN A 36 0.97 0.98 6.68
N ARG A 37 0.50 1.57 7.80
CA ARG A 37 0.66 3.00 8.07
C ARG A 37 2.12 3.41 8.23
N GLU A 38 2.96 2.55 8.80
CA GLU A 38 4.39 2.81 8.89
C GLU A 38 5.05 2.74 7.50
N LEU A 39 4.65 1.80 6.65
CA LEU A 39 5.14 1.74 5.27
C LEU A 39 4.74 2.99 4.47
N ASP A 40 3.50 3.45 4.62
CA ASP A 40 2.98 4.69 4.04
C ASP A 40 3.87 5.90 4.41
N ARG A 41 4.09 6.08 5.72
CA ARG A 41 4.98 7.11 6.25
C ARG A 41 6.39 7.01 5.66
N ILE A 42 6.97 5.81 5.62
CA ILE A 42 8.33 5.59 5.11
C ILE A 42 8.43 5.93 3.61
N LEU A 43 7.46 5.52 2.79
CA LEU A 43 7.48 5.82 1.35
C LEU A 43 7.32 7.32 1.10
N CYS A 44 6.44 7.98 1.84
CA CYS A 44 6.30 9.44 1.83
C CYS A 44 7.62 10.14 2.20
N GLU A 45 8.26 9.74 3.31
CA GLU A 45 9.53 10.31 3.76
C GLU A 45 10.67 10.09 2.77
N LYS A 46 10.67 8.97 2.03
CA LYS A 46 11.69 8.65 1.01
C LYS A 46 11.35 9.25 -0.36
N GLN A 47 10.29 10.04 -0.45
CA GLN A 47 9.79 10.63 -1.69
C GLN A 47 9.52 9.58 -2.77
N VAL A 48 9.00 8.41 -2.37
CA VAL A 48 8.54 7.35 -3.27
C VAL A 48 7.03 7.52 -3.43
N PRO A 49 6.53 7.95 -4.61
CA PRO A 49 5.10 8.07 -4.84
C PRO A 49 4.44 6.68 -4.73
N ALA A 50 3.47 6.57 -3.84
CA ALA A 50 2.66 5.35 -3.68
C ALA A 50 1.25 5.76 -3.30
N TRP A 51 0.26 5.06 -3.87
CA TRP A 51 -1.13 5.22 -3.49
C TRP A 51 -1.44 4.23 -2.36
N PHE A 52 -1.65 4.76 -1.15
CA PHE A 52 -2.21 3.99 -0.05
C PHE A 52 -3.73 4.17 0.01
N ASP A 53 -4.45 3.06 -0.07
CA ASP A 53 -5.91 3.07 -0.02
C ASP A 53 -6.42 2.23 1.17
N TYR A 54 -7.00 2.91 2.16
CA TYR A 54 -7.53 2.30 3.36
C TYR A 54 -9.03 2.11 3.21
N TRP A 55 -9.42 0.89 2.94
CA TRP A 55 -10.80 0.51 2.70
C TRP A 55 -11.56 0.41 4.02
N GLY A 56 -12.89 0.55 3.97
CA GLY A 56 -13.75 0.70 5.14
C GLY A 56 -13.60 -0.36 6.22
N PHE A 57 -14.20 -0.10 7.39
CA PHE A 57 -14.21 -1.03 8.54
C PHE A 57 -15.04 -2.30 8.28
N ASP A 58 -15.76 -2.36 7.17
CA ASP A 58 -16.49 -3.52 6.67
C ASP A 58 -15.65 -4.42 5.74
N VAL A 59 -14.43 -4.00 5.38
CA VAL A 59 -13.55 -4.72 4.45
C VAL A 59 -12.58 -5.59 5.25
N ALA A 60 -12.73 -6.91 5.11
CA ALA A 60 -11.99 -7.91 5.86
C ALA A 60 -10.79 -8.48 5.08
N HIS A 61 -9.90 -9.16 5.80
CA HIS A 61 -8.76 -9.89 5.23
C HIS A 61 -9.20 -11.20 4.56
N ASP A 62 -9.99 -11.11 3.49
CA ASP A 62 -10.54 -12.28 2.80
C ASP A 62 -10.58 -12.19 1.27
N TRP A 63 -10.76 -13.35 0.65
CA TRP A 63 -10.79 -13.52 -0.80
C TRP A 63 -11.88 -12.72 -1.53
N PRO A 64 -13.16 -12.70 -1.06
CA PRO A 64 -14.18 -11.84 -1.64
C PRO A 64 -13.75 -10.37 -1.76
N TRP A 65 -13.18 -9.80 -0.69
CA TRP A 65 -12.72 -8.42 -0.70
C TRP A 65 -11.55 -8.19 -1.66
N TRP A 66 -10.58 -9.11 -1.68
CA TRP A 66 -9.45 -9.01 -2.61
C TRP A 66 -9.88 -9.02 -4.09
N ARG A 67 -10.93 -9.79 -4.43
CA ARG A 67 -11.49 -9.81 -5.79
C ARG A 67 -12.14 -8.48 -6.19
N ILE A 68 -12.72 -7.75 -5.24
CA ILE A 68 -13.30 -6.43 -5.48
C ILE A 68 -12.17 -5.40 -5.63
N GLN A 69 -11.21 -5.42 -4.72
CA GLN A 69 -10.04 -4.53 -4.73
C GLN A 69 -9.26 -4.62 -6.04
N ILE A 70 -8.91 -5.84 -6.50
CA ILE A 70 -8.14 -5.99 -7.73
C ILE A 70 -8.89 -5.42 -8.95
N ARG A 71 -10.21 -5.63 -9.05
CA ARG A 71 -11.00 -5.07 -10.14
C ARG A 71 -11.01 -3.55 -10.09
N TYR A 72 -11.25 -2.97 -8.91
CA TYR A 72 -11.24 -1.53 -8.70
C TYR A 72 -9.91 -0.91 -9.15
N PHE A 73 -8.78 -1.44 -8.70
CA PHE A 73 -7.48 -0.87 -9.08
C PHE A 73 -7.13 -1.10 -10.54
N MET A 74 -7.51 -2.23 -11.15
CA MET A 74 -7.31 -2.43 -12.58
C MET A 74 -8.01 -1.37 -13.43
N GLU A 75 -9.20 -0.91 -13.02
CA GLU A 75 -9.93 0.18 -13.69
C GLU A 75 -9.23 1.55 -13.57
N HIS A 76 -8.30 1.72 -12.62
CA HIS A 76 -7.54 2.97 -12.41
C HIS A 76 -6.13 2.93 -13.02
N ILE A 77 -5.65 1.76 -13.44
CA ILE A 77 -4.30 1.58 -14.02
C ILE A 77 -4.36 1.48 -15.55
N LEU A 78 -5.47 1.00 -16.12
CA LEU A 78 -5.71 0.90 -17.57
C LEU A 78 -6.13 2.24 -18.18
#